data_AF-A0A972P480-F1
#
_entry.id   AF-A0A972P480-F1
#
_cell.length_a   1.000
_cell.length_b   1.000
_cell.length_c   1.000
_cell.angle_alpha   90.00
_cell.angle_beta   90.00
_cell.angle_gamma   90.00
#
_symmetry.space_group_name_H-M   'P 1'
#
loop_
_entity.id
_entity.type
_entity.pdbx_description
1 polymer ?
#
loop_
_entity_poly.entity_id
_entity_poly.type
_entity_poly.pdbx_seq_one_letter_code
_entity_poly.pdbx_strand_id
1 'polypeptide(L)'
;MKKIVATVTICLLLVAASAWAGPADQIRGRMDSLQHRIDEGTRTGTLTGQEAKRVQNQLNSIRRGFDSSVRNGLSDREAKHFNQRLDTLSKEVSKERHDREDTRSAGRIDHRISDLQKKIDEGSRRGSLTPVETQNLQKRLDGIRGHYERAQQDGNLKDEEIRSIQGKLDSLAKSITKERQDRERSR
;
A
#
# COMPACT_ATOMS: atom_id res chain seq x y z
N MET A 1 -63.83 42.60 28.78
CA MET A 1 -64.15 42.24 27.38
C MET A 1 -62.93 41.57 26.77
N LYS A 2 -63.09 40.33 26.30
CA LYS A 2 -62.04 39.45 25.77
C LYS A 2 -61.79 39.77 24.29
N LYS A 3 -60.54 39.84 23.85
CA LYS A 3 -60.16 39.76 22.43
C LYS A 3 -59.07 38.71 22.29
N ILE A 4 -59.42 37.62 21.61
CA ILE A 4 -58.57 36.48 21.26
C ILE A 4 -57.83 36.89 19.97
N VAL A 5 -56.51 36.82 19.96
CA VAL A 5 -55.72 36.89 18.73
C VAL A 5 -55.03 35.55 18.58
N ALA A 6 -55.54 34.75 17.66
CA ALA A 6 -54.98 33.49 17.21
C ALA A 6 -53.88 33.79 16.18
N THR A 7 -52.62 33.55 16.52
CA THR A 7 -51.53 33.55 15.55
C THR A 7 -51.31 32.14 15.04
N VAL A 8 -51.71 31.95 13.78
CA VAL A 8 -51.46 30.78 12.96
C VAL A 8 -49.96 30.59 12.79
N THR A 9 -49.42 29.54 13.43
CA THR A 9 -48.03 29.12 13.23
C THR A 9 -47.91 28.43 11.88
N ILE A 10 -47.25 29.10 10.94
CA ILE A 10 -46.95 28.60 9.60
C ILE A 10 -46.06 27.35 9.71
N CYS A 11 -46.56 26.24 9.16
CA CYS A 11 -45.79 25.03 8.91
C CYS A 11 -44.62 25.34 7.96
N LEU A 12 -43.41 25.36 8.51
CA LEU A 12 -42.18 25.36 7.72
C LEU A 12 -41.89 23.91 7.32
N LEU A 13 -42.39 23.50 6.16
CA LEU A 13 -42.01 22.25 5.50
C LEU A 13 -40.53 22.34 5.11
N LEU A 14 -39.65 21.85 5.97
CA LEU A 14 -38.30 21.45 5.62
C LEU A 14 -38.40 20.26 4.65
N VAL A 15 -38.47 20.54 3.36
CA VAL A 15 -38.13 19.55 2.34
C VAL A 15 -36.62 19.34 2.47
N ALA A 16 -36.23 18.32 3.23
CA ALA A 16 -34.89 17.77 3.15
C ALA A 16 -34.72 17.25 1.72
N ALA A 17 -34.05 18.01 0.87
CA ALA A 17 -33.61 17.53 -0.43
C ALA A 17 -32.63 16.38 -0.15
N SER A 18 -33.12 15.14 -0.25
CA SER A 18 -32.28 13.96 -0.29
C SER A 18 -31.33 14.17 -1.49
N ALA A 19 -30.07 14.48 -1.21
CA ALA A 19 -29.03 14.59 -2.22
C ALA A 19 -28.72 13.18 -2.73
N TRP A 20 -29.55 12.67 -3.64
CA TRP A 20 -29.22 11.48 -4.42
C TRP A 20 -28.08 11.89 -5.34
N ALA A 21 -26.85 11.57 -4.95
CA ALA A 21 -25.67 11.76 -5.79
C ALA A 21 -25.91 11.04 -7.12
N GLY A 22 -26.04 11.82 -8.19
CA GLY A 22 -26.33 11.29 -9.51
C GLY A 22 -25.16 10.44 -10.04
N PRO A 23 -25.36 9.64 -11.09
CA PRO A 23 -24.28 8.85 -11.70
C PRO A 23 -23.03 9.68 -12.03
N ALA A 24 -23.21 10.94 -12.41
CA ALA A 24 -22.13 11.87 -12.68
C ALA A 24 -21.27 12.18 -11.43
N ASP A 25 -21.89 12.42 -10.27
CA ASP A 25 -21.18 12.74 -9.03
C ASP A 25 -20.38 11.55 -8.52
N GLN A 26 -20.94 10.33 -8.64
CA GLN A 26 -20.24 9.10 -8.29
C GLN A 26 -18.99 8.90 -9.16
N ILE A 27 -19.12 9.08 -10.48
CA ILE A 27 -17.98 8.97 -11.41
C ILE A 27 -16.90 10.02 -11.10
N ARG A 28 -17.29 11.26 -10.77
CA ARG A 28 -16.34 12.31 -10.33
C ARG A 28 -15.58 11.89 -9.08
N GLY A 29 -16.29 11.45 -8.03
CA GLY A 29 -15.66 10.99 -6.80
C GLY A 29 -14.66 9.84 -7.03
N ARG A 30 -14.98 8.92 -7.95
CA ARG A 30 -14.06 7.84 -8.35
C ARG A 30 -12.82 8.36 -9.08
N MET A 31 -12.98 9.33 -9.98
CA MET A 31 -11.83 9.96 -10.66
C MET A 31 -10.92 10.69 -9.66
N ASP A 32 -11.50 11.40 -8.69
CA ASP A 32 -10.73 12.13 -7.68
C ASP A 32 -10.01 11.19 -6.72
N SER A 33 -10.66 10.08 -6.33
CA SER A 33 -10.00 9.01 -5.57
C SER A 33 -8.83 8.39 -6.32
N LEU A 34 -8.98 8.14 -7.63
CA LEU A 34 -7.89 7.63 -8.46
C LEU A 34 -6.76 8.64 -8.62
N GLN A 35 -7.08 9.93 -8.79
CA GLN A 35 -6.09 11.00 -8.82
C GLN A 35 -5.26 11.00 -7.54
N HIS A 36 -5.92 10.96 -6.37
CA HIS A 36 -5.26 10.92 -5.08
C HIS A 36 -4.31 9.72 -4.94
N ARG A 37 -4.75 8.52 -5.38
CA ARG A 37 -3.92 7.31 -5.36
C ARG A 37 -2.70 7.40 -6.29
N ILE A 38 -2.84 8.04 -7.45
CA ILE A 38 -1.72 8.28 -8.39
C ILE A 38 -0.74 9.29 -7.77
N ASP A 39 -1.23 10.37 -7.17
CA ASP A 39 -0.40 11.40 -6.53
C ASP A 39 0.36 10.83 -5.34
N GLU A 40 -0.33 10.08 -4.48
CA GLU A 40 0.28 9.36 -3.35
C GLU A 40 1.30 8.33 -3.85
N GLY A 41 0.94 7.57 -4.89
CA GLY A 41 1.81 6.57 -5.50
C GLY A 41 3.10 7.17 -6.04
N THR A 42 3.00 8.32 -6.70
CA THR A 42 4.14 9.10 -7.20
C THR A 42 4.99 9.64 -6.05
N ARG A 43 4.36 10.21 -5.02
CA ARG A 43 5.03 10.81 -3.86
C ARG A 43 5.78 9.78 -3.02
N THR A 44 5.17 8.62 -2.80
CA THR A 44 5.77 7.48 -2.09
C THR A 44 6.72 6.67 -3.00
N GLY A 45 6.72 6.96 -4.31
CA GLY A 45 7.44 6.22 -5.35
C GLY A 45 6.98 4.77 -5.52
N THR A 46 5.80 4.40 -4.98
CA THR A 46 5.15 3.12 -5.30
C THR A 46 4.69 3.08 -6.76
N LEU A 47 4.61 4.23 -7.43
CA LEU A 47 4.60 4.34 -8.89
C LEU A 47 5.92 4.97 -9.36
N THR A 48 6.51 4.43 -10.42
CA THR A 48 7.60 5.11 -11.14
C THR A 48 7.07 6.32 -11.90
N GLY A 49 7.95 7.25 -12.27
CA GLY A 49 7.54 8.42 -13.05
C GLY A 49 6.88 8.05 -14.39
N GLN A 50 7.29 6.93 -15.00
CA GLN A 50 6.73 6.47 -16.27
C GLN A 50 5.35 5.81 -16.07
N GLU A 51 5.21 4.95 -15.06
CA GLU A 51 3.92 4.35 -14.66
C GLU A 51 2.92 5.43 -14.27
N ALA A 52 3.31 6.34 -13.37
CA ALA A 52 2.50 7.48 -12.95
C ALA A 52 2.02 8.31 -14.15
N LYS A 53 2.92 8.65 -15.08
CA LYS A 53 2.56 9.38 -16.31
C LYS A 53 1.56 8.60 -17.17
N ARG A 54 1.73 7.29 -17.28
CA ARG A 54 0.87 6.40 -18.09
C ARG A 54 -0.56 6.34 -17.52
N VAL A 55 -0.70 6.04 -16.22
CA VAL A 55 -2.02 5.98 -15.56
C VAL A 55 -2.66 7.37 -15.45
N GLN A 56 -1.87 8.42 -15.26
CA GLN A 56 -2.36 9.79 -15.30
C GLN A 56 -2.93 10.16 -16.67
N ASN A 57 -2.27 9.76 -17.76
CA ASN A 57 -2.77 10.01 -19.11
C ASN A 57 -4.09 9.27 -19.38
N GLN A 58 -4.23 8.04 -18.90
CA GLN A 58 -5.47 7.28 -18.99
C GLN A 58 -6.60 7.96 -18.19
N LEU A 59 -6.32 8.40 -16.95
CA LEU A 59 -7.29 9.14 -16.13
C LEU A 59 -7.73 10.44 -16.81
N ASN A 60 -6.79 11.22 -17.36
CA ASN A 60 -7.08 12.45 -18.09
C ASN A 60 -7.91 12.20 -19.35
N SER A 61 -7.68 11.07 -20.04
CA SER A 61 -8.51 10.65 -21.18
C SER A 61 -9.95 10.32 -20.76
N ILE A 62 -10.12 9.61 -19.64
CA ILE A 62 -11.44 9.32 -19.07
C ILE A 62 -12.15 10.62 -18.68
N ARG A 63 -11.48 11.51 -17.95
CA ARG A 63 -12.04 12.79 -17.50
C ARG A 63 -12.52 13.65 -18.67
N ARG A 64 -11.71 13.81 -19.72
CA ARG A 64 -12.11 14.56 -20.93
C ARG A 64 -13.35 13.95 -21.62
N GLY A 65 -13.40 12.63 -21.75
CA GLY A 65 -14.56 11.96 -22.32
C GLY A 65 -15.82 12.16 -21.47
N PHE A 66 -15.67 12.03 -20.15
CA PHE A 66 -16.77 12.21 -19.21
C PHE A 66 -17.31 13.65 -19.23
N ASP A 67 -16.43 14.66 -19.21
CA ASP A 67 -16.85 16.06 -19.27
C ASP A 67 -17.63 16.39 -20.56
N SER A 68 -17.26 15.76 -21.68
CA SER A 68 -18.01 15.87 -22.93
C SER A 68 -19.39 15.21 -22.83
N SER A 69 -19.48 14.00 -22.28
CA SER A 69 -20.77 13.30 -22.11
C SER A 69 -21.70 14.03 -21.14
N VAL A 70 -21.17 14.62 -20.06
CA VAL A 70 -21.97 15.41 -19.11
C VAL A 70 -22.60 16.63 -19.78
N ARG A 71 -21.85 17.32 -20.66
CA ARG A 71 -22.38 18.48 -21.41
C ARG A 71 -23.47 18.09 -22.40
N ASN A 72 -23.40 16.90 -22.98
CA ASN A 72 -24.36 16.42 -23.98
C ASN A 72 -25.54 15.63 -23.37
N GLY A 73 -25.61 15.54 -22.05
CA GLY A 73 -26.57 14.69 -21.33
C GLY A 73 -26.01 13.29 -21.15
N LEU A 74 -25.49 13.01 -19.96
CA LEU A 74 -24.89 11.71 -19.63
C LEU A 74 -25.98 10.63 -19.58
N SER A 75 -25.89 9.65 -20.49
CA SER A 75 -26.76 8.47 -20.45
C SER A 75 -26.26 7.41 -19.47
N ASP A 76 -27.17 6.54 -18.99
CA ASP A 76 -26.81 5.43 -18.11
C ASP A 76 -25.80 4.46 -18.74
N ARG A 77 -25.87 4.27 -20.07
CA ARG A 77 -24.93 3.43 -20.81
C ARG A 77 -23.53 4.04 -20.80
N GLU A 78 -23.41 5.35 -21.02
CA GLU A 78 -22.13 6.05 -20.94
C GLU A 78 -21.59 6.04 -19.51
N ALA A 79 -22.44 6.29 -18.52
CA ALA A 79 -22.07 6.22 -17.11
C ALA A 79 -21.50 4.83 -16.75
N LYS A 80 -22.14 3.75 -17.21
CA LYS A 80 -21.62 2.38 -17.03
C LYS A 80 -20.28 2.17 -17.70
N HIS A 81 -20.11 2.67 -18.93
CA HIS A 81 -18.86 2.57 -19.66
C HIS A 81 -17.70 3.31 -18.95
N PHE A 82 -17.94 4.51 -18.43
CA PHE A 82 -16.94 5.23 -17.63
C PHE A 82 -16.58 4.49 -16.34
N ASN A 83 -17.58 3.94 -15.65
CA ASN A 83 -17.34 3.12 -14.46
C ASN A 83 -16.43 1.90 -14.76
N GLN A 84 -16.68 1.18 -15.86
CA GLN A 84 -15.85 0.05 -16.27
C GLN A 84 -14.40 0.48 -16.58
N ARG A 85 -14.22 1.61 -17.26
CA ARG A 85 -12.88 2.16 -17.54
C ARG A 85 -12.14 2.54 -16.25
N LEU A 86 -12.86 3.11 -15.28
CA LEU A 86 -12.31 3.44 -13.96
C LEU A 86 -12.00 2.19 -13.14
N ASP A 87 -12.79 1.12 -13.25
CA ASP A 87 -12.48 -0.18 -12.63
C ASP A 87 -11.19 -0.76 -13.19
N THR A 88 -11.02 -0.76 -14.51
CA THR A 88 -9.79 -1.24 -15.15
C THR A 88 -8.60 -0.38 -14.72
N LEU A 89 -8.71 0.94 -14.74
CA LEU A 89 -7.63 1.83 -14.31
C LEU A 89 -7.28 1.64 -12.83
N SER A 90 -8.30 1.44 -11.98
CA SER A 90 -8.09 1.20 -10.55
C SER A 90 -7.30 -0.08 -10.29
N LYS A 91 -7.56 -1.15 -11.04
CA LYS A 91 -6.82 -2.41 -10.98
C LYS A 91 -5.38 -2.23 -11.46
N GLU A 92 -5.19 -1.48 -12.53
CA GLU A 92 -3.89 -1.18 -13.10
C GLU A 92 -3.01 -0.40 -12.11
N VAL A 93 -3.53 0.70 -11.53
CA VAL A 93 -2.85 1.47 -10.48
C VAL A 93 -2.53 0.59 -9.26
N SER A 94 -3.43 -0.32 -8.88
CA SER A 94 -3.19 -1.23 -7.76
C SER A 94 -2.06 -2.21 -8.06
N LYS A 95 -2.02 -2.76 -9.27
CA LYS A 95 -1.01 -3.73 -9.69
C LYS A 95 0.37 -3.08 -9.74
N GLU A 96 0.51 -1.94 -10.41
CA GLU A 96 1.80 -1.23 -10.50
C GLU A 96 2.37 -0.89 -9.11
N ARG A 97 1.50 -0.44 -8.18
CA ARG A 97 1.91 -0.15 -6.80
C ARG A 97 2.40 -1.38 -6.07
N HIS A 98 1.71 -2.51 -6.23
CA HIS A 98 2.04 -3.77 -5.57
C HIS A 98 3.35 -4.34 -6.10
N ASP A 99 3.51 -4.43 -7.43
CA ASP A 99 4.74 -4.91 -8.08
C ASP A 99 5.98 -4.11 -7.61
N ARG A 100 5.82 -2.79 -7.44
CA ARG A 100 6.88 -1.90 -6.94
C ARG A 100 7.18 -2.12 -5.46
N GLU A 101 6.16 -2.32 -4.64
CA GLU A 101 6.29 -2.61 -3.21
C GLU A 101 6.99 -3.94 -2.97
N ASP A 102 6.67 -4.97 -3.73
CA ASP A 102 7.33 -6.27 -3.69
C ASP A 102 8.81 -6.15 -4.04
N THR A 103 9.12 -5.43 -5.13
CA THR A 103 10.51 -5.18 -5.55
C THR A 103 11.31 -4.46 -4.45
N ARG A 104 10.71 -3.48 -3.79
CA ARG A 104 11.36 -2.74 -2.68
C ARG A 104 11.55 -3.61 -1.45
N SER A 105 10.56 -4.44 -1.14
CA SER A 105 10.59 -5.36 -0.01
C SER A 105 11.66 -6.43 -0.20
N ALA A 106 11.78 -6.98 -1.41
CA ALA A 106 12.86 -7.89 -1.80
C ALA A 106 14.24 -7.25 -1.56
N GLY A 107 14.50 -6.08 -2.13
CA GLY A 107 15.78 -5.38 -1.91
C GLY A 107 16.07 -5.09 -0.43
N ARG A 108 15.05 -4.75 0.36
CA ARG A 108 15.20 -4.59 1.82
C ARG A 108 15.57 -5.91 2.52
N ILE A 109 14.94 -7.02 2.14
CA ILE A 109 15.25 -8.35 2.68
C ILE A 109 16.70 -8.73 2.37
N ASP A 110 17.15 -8.51 1.13
CA ASP A 110 18.53 -8.76 0.72
C ASP A 110 19.54 -8.00 1.59
N HIS A 111 19.35 -6.68 1.72
CA HIS A 111 20.21 -5.85 2.58
C HIS A 111 20.24 -6.35 4.03
N ARG A 112 19.09 -6.73 4.58
CA ARG A 112 19.01 -7.23 5.95
C ARG A 112 19.72 -8.57 6.14
N ILE A 113 19.63 -9.49 5.18
CA ILE A 113 20.36 -10.75 5.21
C ILE A 113 21.87 -10.48 5.24
N SER A 114 22.36 -9.61 4.36
CA SER A 114 23.77 -9.22 4.32
C SER A 114 24.24 -8.54 5.62
N ASP A 115 23.43 -7.64 6.18
CA ASP A 115 23.75 -6.96 7.44
C ASP A 115 23.84 -7.93 8.61
N LEU A 116 22.92 -8.90 8.70
CA LEU A 116 22.92 -9.89 9.77
C LEU A 116 24.10 -10.85 9.62
N GLN A 117 24.44 -11.27 8.40
CA GLN A 117 25.64 -12.06 8.15
C GLN A 117 26.89 -11.34 8.68
N LYS A 118 27.06 -10.08 8.30
CA LYS A 118 28.20 -9.26 8.76
C LYS A 118 28.25 -9.16 10.28
N LYS A 119 27.11 -8.97 10.96
CA LYS A 119 27.06 -8.90 12.43
C LYS A 119 27.43 -10.22 13.10
N ILE A 120 27.04 -11.36 12.53
CA ILE A 120 27.44 -12.68 13.01
C ILE A 120 28.95 -12.84 12.85
N ASP A 121 29.49 -12.55 11.66
CA ASP A 121 30.93 -12.67 11.36
C ASP A 121 31.78 -11.77 12.26
N GLU A 122 31.39 -10.52 12.44
CA GLU A 122 32.06 -9.58 13.34
C GLU A 122 31.97 -10.05 14.79
N GLY A 123 30.82 -10.58 15.21
CA GLY A 123 30.63 -11.07 16.56
C GLY A 123 31.52 -12.26 16.86
N SER A 124 31.65 -13.18 15.91
CA SER A 124 32.56 -14.31 15.96
C SER A 124 34.03 -13.85 16.03
N ARG A 125 34.44 -12.97 15.12
CA ARG A 125 35.83 -12.44 15.07
C ARG A 125 36.24 -11.68 16.33
N ARG A 126 35.33 -10.90 16.92
CA ARG A 126 35.58 -10.12 18.15
C ARG A 126 35.38 -10.96 19.42
N GLY A 127 34.97 -12.21 19.28
CA GLY A 127 34.64 -13.11 20.39
C GLY A 127 33.45 -12.65 21.23
N SER A 128 32.63 -11.73 20.72
CA SER A 128 31.37 -11.31 21.35
C SER A 128 30.24 -12.30 21.08
N LEU A 129 30.46 -13.30 20.21
CA LEU A 129 29.63 -14.48 20.04
C LEU A 129 30.51 -15.72 20.23
N THR A 130 29.99 -16.74 20.91
CA THR A 130 30.67 -18.03 21.03
C THR A 130 30.59 -18.81 19.71
N PRO A 131 31.45 -19.82 19.48
CA PRO A 131 31.35 -20.67 18.29
C PRO A 131 29.97 -21.34 18.15
N VAL A 132 29.38 -21.78 19.26
CA VAL A 132 28.06 -22.43 19.29
C VAL A 132 26.94 -21.43 18.96
N GLU A 133 26.97 -20.23 19.55
CA GLU A 133 26.03 -19.15 19.20
C GLU A 133 26.14 -18.77 17.73
N THR A 134 27.37 -18.59 17.24
CA THR A 134 27.66 -18.27 15.84
C THR A 134 27.04 -19.32 14.90
N GLN A 135 27.27 -20.61 15.18
CA GLN A 135 26.72 -21.70 14.39
C GLN A 135 25.19 -21.71 14.38
N ASN A 136 24.56 -21.49 15.54
CA ASN A 136 23.09 -21.46 15.66
C ASN A 136 22.48 -20.26 14.91
N LEU A 137 23.10 -19.08 15.03
CA LEU A 137 22.67 -17.87 14.33
C LEU A 137 22.85 -18.01 12.81
N GLN A 138 23.97 -18.60 12.37
CA GLN A 138 24.24 -18.88 10.96
C GLN A 138 23.18 -19.81 10.38
N LYS A 139 22.91 -20.96 11.05
CA LYS A 139 21.90 -21.91 10.60
C LYS A 139 20.51 -21.28 10.46
N ARG A 140 20.15 -20.37 11.37
CA ARG A 140 18.88 -19.61 11.30
C ARG A 140 18.88 -18.65 10.11
N LEU A 141 19.98 -17.93 9.88
CA LEU A 141 20.10 -17.02 8.75
C LEU A 141 20.03 -17.76 7.41
N ASP A 142 20.72 -18.89 7.29
CA ASP A 142 20.72 -19.73 6.10
C ASP A 142 19.32 -20.28 5.81
N GLY A 143 18.57 -20.69 6.85
CA GLY A 143 17.18 -21.11 6.72
C GLY A 143 16.25 -19.99 6.24
N ILE A 144 16.49 -18.74 6.67
CA ILE A 144 15.74 -17.57 6.20
C ILE A 144 16.09 -17.26 4.75
N ARG A 145 17.38 -17.26 4.40
CA ARG A 145 17.87 -17.06 3.03
C ARG A 145 17.28 -18.10 2.09
N GLY A 146 17.34 -19.38 2.42
CA GLY A 146 16.77 -20.44 1.59
C GLY A 146 15.24 -20.42 1.50
N HIS A 147 14.54 -19.80 2.46
CA HIS A 147 13.09 -19.54 2.32
C HIS A 147 12.83 -18.38 1.36
N TYR A 148 13.62 -17.30 1.46
CA TYR A 148 13.53 -16.15 0.56
C TYR A 148 13.86 -16.50 -0.89
N GLU A 149 14.92 -17.26 -1.13
CA GLU A 149 15.33 -17.69 -2.48
C GLU A 149 14.25 -18.54 -3.16
N ARG A 150 13.61 -19.44 -2.43
CA ARG A 150 12.47 -20.23 -2.95
C ARG A 150 11.27 -19.35 -3.29
N ALA A 151 10.91 -18.45 -2.39
CA ALA A 151 9.81 -17.51 -2.62
C ALA A 151 10.07 -16.59 -3.83
N GLN A 152 11.34 -16.23 -4.11
CA GLN A 152 11.71 -15.50 -5.32
C GLN A 152 11.58 -16.36 -6.58
N GLN A 153 11.96 -17.64 -6.53
CA GLN A 153 11.87 -18.57 -7.67
C GLN A 153 10.43 -18.85 -8.09
N ASP A 154 9.50 -18.86 -7.13
CA ASP A 154 8.07 -19.07 -7.38
C ASP A 154 7.39 -17.87 -8.09
N GLY A 155 8.14 -16.79 -8.34
CA GLY A 155 7.76 -15.70 -9.26
C GLY A 155 6.73 -14.71 -8.73
N ASN A 156 6.24 -14.90 -7.50
CA ASN A 156 5.37 -13.98 -6.79
C ASN A 156 5.74 -14.03 -5.31
N LEU A 157 6.69 -13.19 -4.90
CA LEU A 157 7.02 -13.01 -3.49
C LEU A 157 5.79 -12.41 -2.80
N LYS A 158 4.92 -13.24 -2.23
CA LYS A 158 3.62 -12.75 -1.72
C LYS A 158 3.84 -11.88 -0.50
N ASP A 159 2.91 -10.96 -0.24
CA ASP A 159 2.88 -10.15 0.99
C ASP A 159 3.07 -10.98 2.27
N GLU A 160 2.49 -12.18 2.31
CA GLU A 160 2.60 -13.10 3.44
C GLU A 160 4.03 -13.65 3.63
N GLU A 161 4.70 -13.98 2.53
CA GLU A 161 6.07 -14.47 2.54
C GLU A 161 7.03 -13.36 2.94
N ILE A 162 6.83 -12.15 2.38
CA ILE A 162 7.56 -10.94 2.76
C ILE A 162 7.43 -10.70 4.27
N ARG A 163 6.20 -10.67 4.80
CA ARG A 163 5.94 -10.46 6.23
C ARG A 163 6.59 -11.53 7.11
N SER A 164 6.48 -12.80 6.71
CA SER A 164 7.08 -13.93 7.41
C SER A 164 8.61 -13.84 7.46
N ILE A 165 9.25 -13.53 6.32
CA ILE A 165 10.71 -13.39 6.21
C ILE A 165 11.19 -12.20 7.04
N GLN A 166 10.53 -11.05 6.93
CA GLN A 166 10.87 -9.86 7.72
C GLN A 166 10.78 -10.13 9.23
N GLY A 167 9.72 -10.81 9.69
CA GLY A 167 9.57 -11.17 11.10
C GLY A 167 10.65 -12.14 11.59
N LYS A 168 11.07 -13.11 10.76
CA LYS A 168 12.19 -14.01 11.08
C LYS A 168 13.52 -13.24 11.17
N LEU A 169 13.76 -12.30 10.26
CA LEU A 169 14.94 -11.43 10.30
C LEU A 169 14.94 -10.52 11.53
N ASP A 170 13.78 -10.00 11.97
CA ASP A 170 13.65 -9.20 13.19
C ASP A 170 13.99 -10.03 14.43
N SER A 171 13.44 -11.24 14.51
CA SER A 171 13.73 -12.18 15.59
C SER A 171 15.22 -12.54 15.64
N LEU A 172 15.84 -12.79 14.48
CA LEU A 172 17.27 -13.08 14.40
C LEU A 172 18.12 -11.88 14.84
N ALA A 173 17.79 -10.67 14.39
CA ALA A 173 18.49 -9.44 14.80
C ALA A 173 18.44 -9.24 16.33
N LYS A 174 17.29 -9.51 16.95
CA LYS A 174 17.13 -9.46 18.40
C LYS A 174 18.00 -10.51 19.10
N SER A 175 18.02 -11.75 18.60
CA SER A 175 18.89 -12.79 19.16
C SER A 175 20.37 -12.39 19.11
N ILE A 176 20.87 -11.93 17.95
CA ILE A 176 22.27 -11.47 17.82
C ILE A 176 22.60 -10.39 18.85
N THR A 177 21.69 -9.44 19.05
CA THR A 177 21.89 -8.35 20.01
C THR A 177 21.95 -8.87 21.44
N LYS A 178 21.05 -9.80 21.79
CA LYS A 178 21.01 -10.42 23.12
C LYS A 178 22.27 -11.22 23.43
N GLU A 179 22.67 -12.14 22.54
CA GLU A 179 23.86 -12.98 22.77
C GLU A 179 25.12 -12.12 22.97
N ARG A 180 25.26 -11.05 22.18
CA ARG A 180 26.39 -10.11 22.33
C ARG A 180 26.39 -9.39 23.68
N GLN A 181 25.22 -8.94 24.16
CA GLN A 181 25.10 -8.28 25.46
C GLN A 181 25.36 -9.24 26.62
N ASP A 182 24.86 -10.47 26.54
CA ASP A 182 25.10 -11.50 27.56
C ASP A 182 26.59 -11.86 27.62
N ARG A 183 27.28 -11.85 26.48
CA ARG A 183 28.72 -12.06 26.42
C ARG A 183 29.51 -10.90 27.04
N GLU A 184 29.10 -9.67 26.84
CA GLU A 184 29.72 -8.48 27.47
C GLU A 184 29.54 -8.49 28.99
N ARG A 185 28.39 -8.94 29.50
CA ARG A 185 28.13 -9.04 30.95
C ARG A 185 28.87 -10.18 31.65
N SER A 186 29.32 -11.18 30.90
CA SER A 186 30.03 -12.37 31.41
C SER A 186 31.55 -12.25 31.29
N ARG A 187 32.07 -11.11 30.82
CA ARG A 187 33.50 -10.77 30.81
C ARG A 187 33.82 -9.93 32.03
#